data_AF-A0A257SJG5-F1
#
_entry.id   AF-A0A257SJG5-F1
#
_cell.length_a   1.000
_cell.length_b   1.000
_cell.length_c   1.000
_cell.angle_alpha   90.00
_cell.angle_beta   90.00
_cell.angle_gamma   90.00
#
_symmetry.space_group_name_H-M   'P 1'
#
loop_
_entity.id
_entity.type
_entity.pdbx_description
1 polymer ?
#
loop_
_entity_poly.entity_id
_entity_poly.type
_entity_poly.pdbx_seq_one_letter_code
_entity_poly.pdbx_strand_id
1 'polypeptide(L)'
;MVSLLDIIGPVMVGPSSSHTAGACRLGVVARCLVGGTPDRARIELHGSFARTGEGHGTDRAIAGGLLGFRPDDERLRDALEIAERDGLEYRFEKTTIADDAHPNTVRITVERGERTHVMLGSSLGAGRIHVTEIDGFPVEVLGNHYTIVLVA
;
A
#
# COMPACT_ATOMS: atom_id res chain seq x y z
N MET A 1 -23.40 4.92 6.62
CA MET A 1 -24.01 5.59 5.45
C MET A 1 -23.02 5.48 4.32
N VAL A 2 -23.39 4.88 3.19
CA VAL A 2 -22.51 4.75 2.02
C VAL A 2 -22.54 6.08 1.27
N SER A 3 -21.37 6.70 1.06
CA SER A 3 -21.22 7.94 0.30
C SER A 3 -21.21 7.65 -1.21
N LEU A 4 -21.65 8.61 -2.03
CA LEU A 4 -21.50 8.52 -3.49
C LEU A 4 -20.03 8.33 -3.92
N LEU A 5 -19.11 8.90 -3.16
CA LEU A 5 -17.67 8.74 -3.38
C LEU A 5 -17.19 7.31 -3.14
N ASP A 6 -17.91 6.52 -2.34
CA ASP A 6 -17.59 5.10 -2.10
C ASP A 6 -17.93 4.20 -3.30
N ILE A 7 -18.75 4.70 -4.24
CA ILE A 7 -19.23 3.96 -5.41
C ILE A 7 -18.42 4.30 -6.66
N ILE A 8 -18.14 5.58 -6.88
CA ILE A 8 -17.51 6.07 -8.12
C ILE A 8 -16.00 5.82 -8.14
N GLY A 9 -15.38 5.62 -6.96
CA GLY A 9 -13.94 5.49 -6.83
C GLY A 9 -13.21 6.85 -6.97
N PRO A 10 -11.95 6.95 -6.51
CA PRO A 10 -11.22 8.20 -6.54
C PRO A 10 -10.71 8.51 -7.94
N VAL A 11 -10.42 9.79 -8.19
CA VAL A 11 -9.52 10.19 -9.27
C VAL A 11 -8.17 9.51 -9.03
N MET A 12 -7.64 8.87 -10.07
CA MET A 12 -6.41 8.08 -9.98
C MET A 12 -5.71 7.99 -11.32
N VAL A 13 -4.43 7.63 -11.27
CA VAL A 13 -3.69 7.13 -12.42
C VAL A 13 -3.88 5.62 -12.53
N GLY A 14 -4.03 5.09 -13.75
CA GLY A 14 -4.11 3.65 -14.00
C GLY A 14 -5.54 3.10 -14.13
N PRO A 15 -5.67 1.82 -14.52
CA PRO A 15 -6.97 1.26 -14.95
C PRO A 15 -7.86 0.78 -13.80
N SER A 16 -7.33 0.62 -12.57
CA SER A 16 -8.02 -0.10 -11.49
C SER A 16 -7.89 0.57 -10.13
N SER A 17 -9.04 0.91 -9.52
CA SER A 17 -9.08 1.60 -8.23
C SER A 17 -8.65 0.72 -7.07
N SER A 18 -8.82 -0.60 -7.17
CA SER A 18 -8.33 -1.52 -6.16
C SER A 18 -6.81 -1.72 -6.26
N HIS A 19 -6.32 -1.93 -7.48
CA HIS A 19 -4.93 -2.28 -7.76
C HIS A 19 -3.99 -1.08 -7.83
N THR A 20 -4.52 0.13 -8.04
CA THR A 20 -3.72 1.35 -8.09
C THR A 20 -4.02 2.26 -6.90
N ALA A 21 -5.24 2.78 -6.77
CA ALA A 21 -5.53 3.74 -5.71
C ALA A 21 -5.44 3.15 -4.30
N GLY A 22 -6.04 1.97 -4.08
CA GLY A 22 -5.94 1.29 -2.78
C GLY A 22 -4.51 0.83 -2.47
N ALA A 23 -3.81 0.27 -3.46
CA ALA A 23 -2.43 -0.17 -3.32
C ALA A 23 -1.47 0.99 -2.99
N CYS A 24 -1.63 2.14 -3.66
CA CYS A 24 -0.89 3.36 -3.35
C CYS A 24 -1.15 3.85 -1.92
N ARG A 25 -2.41 3.87 -1.48
CA ARG A 25 -2.75 4.25 -0.10
C ARG A 25 -2.12 3.31 0.95
N LEU A 26 -2.07 2.00 0.69
CA LEU A 26 -1.37 1.06 1.57
C LEU A 26 0.12 1.38 1.67
N GLY A 27 0.77 1.72 0.54
CA GLY A 27 2.15 2.20 0.54
C GLY A 27 2.33 3.49 1.37
N VAL A 28 1.41 4.45 1.25
CA VAL A 28 1.44 5.70 2.04
C VAL A 28 1.31 5.42 3.55
N VAL A 29 0.43 4.51 3.96
CA VAL A 29 0.30 4.17 5.39
C VAL A 29 1.59 3.52 5.91
N ALA A 30 2.16 2.56 5.17
CA ALA A 30 3.43 1.94 5.55
C ALA A 30 4.56 2.97 5.68
N ARG A 31 4.67 3.90 4.73
CA ARG A 31 5.61 5.03 4.77
C ARG A 31 5.47 5.87 6.05
N CYS A 32 4.24 6.12 6.49
CA CYS A 32 3.99 6.91 7.70
C CYS A 32 4.52 6.22 8.97
N LEU A 33 4.54 4.89 9.02
CA LEU A 33 5.04 4.14 10.20
C LEU A 33 6.52 4.43 10.48
N VAL A 34 7.33 4.61 9.43
CA VAL A 34 8.75 4.96 9.57
C VAL A 34 9.03 6.47 9.50
N GLY A 35 7.99 7.28 9.29
CA GLY A 35 8.04 8.75 9.29
C GLY A 35 8.64 9.38 8.03
N GLY A 36 8.65 8.67 6.90
CA GLY A 36 9.28 9.15 5.66
C GLY A 36 9.42 8.06 4.62
N THR A 37 10.03 8.36 3.48
CA THR A 37 10.40 7.34 2.49
C THR A 37 11.34 6.32 3.15
N PRO A 38 11.03 5.02 3.12
CA PRO A 38 11.89 4.00 3.72
C PRO A 38 13.21 3.87 2.96
N ASP A 39 14.22 3.31 3.63
CA ASP A 39 15.47 2.89 3.02
C ASP A 39 15.30 1.52 2.35
N ARG A 40 14.52 0.63 2.99
CA ARG A 40 14.18 -0.71 2.50
C ARG A 40 12.70 -1.02 2.63
N ALA A 41 12.14 -1.73 1.65
CA ALA A 41 10.79 -2.27 1.71
C ALA A 41 10.71 -3.71 1.19
N ARG A 42 10.11 -4.61 1.97
CA ARG A 42 9.67 -5.94 1.50
C ARG A 42 8.16 -5.94 1.36
N ILE A 43 7.68 -6.29 0.17
CA ILE A 43 6.26 -6.25 -0.19
C ILE A 43 5.81 -7.65 -0.58
N GLU A 44 4.98 -8.26 0.26
CA GLU A 44 4.47 -9.61 0.07
C GLU A 44 3.00 -9.53 -0.37
N LEU A 45 2.75 -9.82 -1.64
CA LEU A 45 1.43 -9.73 -2.27
C LEU A 45 0.68 -11.05 -2.14
N HIS A 46 -0.62 -10.97 -1.82
CA HIS A 46 -1.52 -12.11 -1.72
C HIS A 46 -2.57 -12.12 -2.84
N GLY A 47 -3.13 -13.29 -3.14
CA GLY A 47 -4.35 -13.43 -3.92
C GLY A 47 -4.34 -12.75 -5.30
N SER A 48 -5.31 -11.90 -5.56
CA SER A 48 -5.40 -11.10 -6.79
C SER A 48 -4.22 -10.14 -6.94
N PHE A 49 -3.72 -9.51 -5.87
CA PHE A 49 -2.50 -8.70 -5.95
C PHE A 49 -1.31 -9.51 -6.45
N ALA A 50 -1.13 -10.73 -5.95
CA ALA A 50 -0.05 -11.61 -6.40
C ALA A 50 -0.20 -12.06 -7.86
N ARG A 51 -1.43 -12.34 -8.29
CA ARG A 51 -1.71 -12.92 -9.63
C ARG A 51 -1.74 -11.89 -10.74
N THR A 52 -2.34 -10.73 -10.50
CA THR A 52 -2.64 -9.73 -11.55
C THR A 52 -2.02 -8.36 -11.27
N GLY A 53 -1.27 -8.20 -10.17
CA GLY A 53 -0.71 -6.93 -9.72
C GLY A 53 0.16 -6.21 -10.75
N GLU A 54 1.13 -6.90 -11.34
CA GLU A 54 2.06 -6.34 -12.34
C GLU A 54 1.30 -5.76 -13.55
N GLY A 55 0.30 -6.50 -14.07
CA GLY A 55 -0.51 -6.06 -15.21
C GLY A 55 -1.43 -4.86 -14.92
N HIS A 56 -1.70 -4.58 -13.64
CA HIS A 56 -2.50 -3.44 -13.20
C HIS A 56 -1.67 -2.32 -12.54
N GLY A 57 -0.34 -2.46 -12.51
CA GLY A 57 0.57 -1.49 -11.92
C GLY A 57 0.52 -1.42 -10.39
N THR A 58 0.18 -2.51 -9.71
CA THR A 58 0.12 -2.58 -8.24
C THR A 58 1.50 -2.42 -7.59
N ASP A 59 2.52 -2.96 -8.21
CA ASP A 59 3.94 -2.76 -7.86
C ASP A 59 4.31 -1.28 -7.85
N ARG A 60 4.08 -0.59 -8.98
CA ARG A 60 4.29 0.84 -9.14
C ARG A 60 3.47 1.65 -8.15
N ALA A 61 2.22 1.26 -7.92
CA ALA A 61 1.32 1.94 -7.00
C ALA A 61 1.84 1.89 -5.56
N ILE A 62 2.22 0.70 -5.08
CA ILE A 62 2.77 0.53 -3.72
C ILE A 62 4.09 1.29 -3.60
N ALA A 63 5.00 1.14 -4.56
CA ALA A 63 6.27 1.87 -4.57
C ALA A 63 6.07 3.39 -4.55
N GLY A 64 5.15 3.91 -5.36
CA GLY A 64 4.79 5.33 -5.34
C GLY A 64 4.23 5.79 -4.00
N GLY A 65 3.39 4.96 -3.36
CA GLY A 65 2.92 5.23 -2.00
C GLY A 65 4.06 5.29 -0.98
N LEU A 66 5.05 4.39 -1.08
CA LEU A 66 6.25 4.40 -0.23
C LEU A 66 7.12 5.65 -0.47
N LEU A 67 7.13 6.18 -1.69
CA LEU A 67 7.74 7.47 -2.04
C LEU A 67 6.91 8.69 -1.59
N GLY A 68 5.66 8.48 -1.15
CA GLY A 68 4.75 9.51 -0.66
C GLY A 68 3.86 10.12 -1.75
N PHE A 69 3.75 9.48 -2.91
CA PHE A 69 2.84 9.89 -3.97
C PHE A 69 1.39 9.58 -3.58
N ARG A 70 0.47 10.34 -4.16
CA ARG A 70 -0.98 10.15 -4.00
C ARG A 70 -1.52 9.32 -5.17
N PRO A 71 -2.69 8.67 -5.03
CA PRO A 71 -3.30 7.87 -6.10
C PRO A 71 -3.49 8.56 -7.46
N ASP A 72 -3.59 9.89 -7.46
CA ASP A 72 -3.78 10.76 -8.62
C ASP A 72 -2.48 11.37 -9.15
N ASP A 73 -1.33 11.02 -8.58
CA ASP A 73 -0.02 11.53 -8.99
C ASP A 73 0.46 10.86 -10.28
N GLU A 74 0.73 11.66 -11.32
CA GLU A 74 1.20 11.16 -12.63
C GLU A 74 2.51 10.37 -12.53
N ARG A 75 3.35 10.67 -11.54
CA ARG A 75 4.62 9.99 -11.28
C ARG A 75 4.45 8.52 -10.88
N LEU A 76 3.24 8.08 -10.55
CA LEU A 76 2.96 6.66 -10.31
C LEU A 76 3.38 5.76 -11.48
N ARG A 77 3.36 6.27 -12.72
CA ARG A 77 3.77 5.50 -13.91
C ARG A 77 5.25 5.11 -13.85
N ASP A 78 6.06 5.98 -13.27
CA ASP A 78 7.52 5.89 -13.24
C ASP A 78 8.05 5.59 -11.82
N ALA A 79 7.16 5.18 -10.90
CA ALA A 79 7.47 5.07 -9.49
C ALA A 79 8.61 4.10 -9.16
N LEU A 80 8.77 3.01 -9.92
CA LEU A 80 9.86 2.05 -9.72
C LEU A 80 11.22 2.65 -10.12
N GLU A 81 11.27 3.37 -11.25
CA GLU A 81 12.47 4.09 -11.68
C GLU A 81 12.83 5.20 -10.69
N ILE A 82 11.82 5.93 -10.20
CA ILE A 82 12.03 6.96 -9.17
C ILE A 82 12.52 6.33 -7.86
N ALA A 83 11.98 5.17 -7.46
CA ALA A 83 12.43 4.46 -6.26
C ALA A 83 13.91 4.07 -6.35
N GLU A 84 14.34 3.52 -7.49
CA GLU A 84 15.75 3.19 -7.74
C GLU A 84 16.65 4.43 -7.71
N ARG A 85 16.22 5.51 -8.39
CA ARG A 85 16.96 6.78 -8.42
C ARG A 85 17.10 7.41 -7.03
N ASP A 86 16.04 7.35 -6.23
CA ASP A 86 15.99 7.97 -4.90
C ASP A 86 16.57 7.03 -3.81
N GLY A 87 17.07 5.85 -4.18
CA GLY A 87 17.79 4.93 -3.31
C GLY A 87 16.91 4.06 -2.41
N LEU A 88 15.60 3.96 -2.70
CA LEU A 88 14.71 3.01 -2.02
C LEU A 88 15.00 1.60 -2.52
N GLU A 89 15.57 0.76 -1.67
CA GLU A 89 15.69 -0.68 -1.94
C GLU A 89 14.34 -1.35 -1.73
N TYR A 90 13.84 -2.11 -2.71
CA TYR A 90 12.55 -2.79 -2.59
C TYR A 90 12.58 -4.22 -3.13
N ARG A 91 11.72 -5.07 -2.58
CA ARG A 91 11.51 -6.44 -3.06
C ARG A 91 10.03 -6.81 -3.04
N PHE A 92 9.50 -7.19 -4.19
CA PHE A 92 8.16 -7.75 -4.32
C PHE A 92 8.21 -9.28 -4.31
N GLU A 93 7.36 -9.89 -3.51
CA GLU A 93 7.22 -11.34 -3.39
C GLU A 93 5.75 -11.73 -3.49
N LYS A 94 5.47 -12.89 -4.09
CA LYS A 94 4.13 -13.46 -4.17
C LYS A 94 4.00 -14.49 -3.07
N THR A 95 2.95 -14.41 -2.25
CA THR A 95 2.76 -15.30 -1.11
C THR A 95 1.27 -15.61 -0.85
N THR A 96 1.02 -16.55 0.05
CA THR A 96 -0.30 -16.81 0.62
C THR A 96 -0.28 -16.36 2.08
N ILE A 97 -1.08 -15.34 2.43
CA ILE A 97 -1.11 -14.80 3.79
C ILE A 97 -2.03 -15.62 4.68
N ALA A 98 -3.29 -15.82 4.26
CA ALA A 98 -4.25 -16.74 4.85
C ALA A 98 -5.28 -17.11 3.78
N ASP A 99 -5.96 -18.24 3.94
CA ASP A 99 -6.96 -18.72 2.96
C ASP A 99 -8.22 -17.85 2.95
N ASP A 100 -8.56 -17.24 4.08
CA ASP A 100 -9.72 -16.36 4.28
C ASP A 100 -9.39 -14.86 4.17
N ALA A 101 -8.12 -14.51 3.90
CA ALA A 101 -7.72 -13.14 3.68
C ALA A 101 -8.40 -12.55 2.42
N HIS A 102 -8.62 -11.22 2.44
CA HIS A 102 -9.12 -10.53 1.25
C HIS A 102 -8.16 -10.74 0.06
N PRO A 103 -8.64 -10.95 -1.18
CA PRO A 103 -7.75 -11.26 -2.30
C PRO A 103 -6.77 -10.13 -2.67
N ASN A 104 -7.02 -8.91 -2.22
CA ASN A 104 -6.13 -7.75 -2.42
C ASN A 104 -5.36 -7.39 -1.15
N THR A 105 -4.86 -8.39 -0.41
CA THR A 105 -4.05 -8.20 0.79
C THR A 105 -2.57 -8.07 0.43
N VAL A 106 -1.85 -7.26 1.19
CA VAL A 106 -0.41 -7.11 1.16
C VAL A 106 0.14 -7.03 2.58
N ARG A 107 1.29 -7.68 2.80
CA ARG A 107 2.15 -7.41 3.95
C ARG A 107 3.31 -6.54 3.50
N ILE A 108 3.54 -5.43 4.19
CA ILE A 108 4.61 -4.50 3.89
C ILE A 108 5.52 -4.40 5.12
N THR A 109 6.77 -4.81 4.98
CA THR A 109 7.83 -4.52 5.93
C THR A 109 8.60 -3.32 5.43
N VAL A 110 8.75 -2.28 6.25
CA VAL A 110 9.50 -1.06 5.93
C VAL A 110 10.57 -0.80 6.97
N GLU A 111 11.73 -0.32 6.52
CA GLU A 111 12.86 0.04 7.36
C GLU A 111 13.32 1.46 7.02
N ARG A 112 13.65 2.27 8.03
CA ARG A 112 14.27 3.58 7.87
C ARG A 112 15.15 3.93 9.07
N GLY A 113 16.46 3.98 8.87
CA GLY A 113 17.41 4.06 9.98
C GLY A 113 17.21 2.88 10.96
N GLU A 114 16.94 3.17 12.23
CA GLU A 114 16.69 2.15 13.26
C GLU A 114 15.21 1.71 13.36
N ARG A 115 14.30 2.33 12.59
CA ARG A 115 12.88 2.01 12.64
C ARG A 115 12.55 0.89 11.67
N THR A 116 11.90 -0.15 12.17
CA THR A 116 11.38 -1.24 11.37
C THR A 116 9.96 -1.53 11.79
N HIS A 117 9.04 -1.54 10.82
CA HIS A 117 7.64 -1.84 11.06
C HIS A 117 7.09 -2.81 10.01
N VAL A 118 6.16 -3.65 10.42
CA VAL A 118 5.43 -4.57 9.55
C VAL A 118 3.95 -4.22 9.60
N MET A 119 3.31 -4.12 8.44
CA MET A 119 1.90 -3.81 8.31
C MET A 119 1.21 -4.86 7.45
N LEU A 120 0.01 -5.29 7.86
CA LEU A 120 -0.90 -6.07 7.03
C LEU A 120 -2.13 -5.24 6.66
N GLY A 121 -2.43 -5.15 5.37
CA GLY A 121 -3.62 -4.43 4.92
C GLY A 121 -4.15 -4.89 3.57
N SER A 122 -5.39 -4.50 3.30
CA SER A 122 -6.14 -4.93 2.12
C SER A 122 -6.75 -3.75 1.38
N SER A 123 -6.82 -3.83 0.05
CA SER A 123 -7.61 -2.91 -0.77
C SER A 123 -9.02 -3.44 -1.00
N LEU A 124 -10.03 -2.72 -0.51
CA LEU A 124 -11.44 -3.11 -0.51
C LEU A 124 -12.22 -2.62 -1.76
N GLY A 125 -11.51 -2.12 -2.77
CA GLY A 125 -12.11 -1.51 -3.96
C GLY A 125 -12.57 -0.07 -3.76
N ALA A 126 -12.81 0.63 -4.87
CA ALA A 126 -13.07 2.08 -4.90
C ALA A 126 -12.00 2.89 -4.15
N GLY A 127 -10.75 2.42 -4.17
CA GLY A 127 -9.62 3.03 -3.45
C GLY A 127 -9.65 2.89 -1.93
N ARG A 128 -10.67 2.26 -1.33
CA ARG A 128 -10.73 2.05 0.12
C ARG A 128 -9.70 1.00 0.55
N ILE A 129 -9.17 1.18 1.75
CA ILE A 129 -8.20 0.26 2.34
C ILE A 129 -8.67 -0.16 3.72
N HIS A 130 -8.12 -1.25 4.23
CA HIS A 130 -8.27 -1.68 5.61
C HIS A 130 -6.95 -2.30 6.07
N VAL A 131 -6.26 -1.60 6.96
CA VAL A 131 -5.10 -2.13 7.67
C VAL A 131 -5.60 -2.81 8.93
N THR A 132 -5.24 -4.08 9.08
CA THR A 132 -5.74 -4.99 10.12
C THR A 132 -4.69 -5.32 11.16
N GLU A 133 -3.40 -5.11 10.85
CA GLU A 133 -2.29 -5.44 11.75
C GLU A 133 -1.12 -4.48 11.54
N ILE A 134 -0.50 -4.06 12.65
CA ILE A 134 0.79 -3.37 12.68
C ILE A 134 1.64 -4.03 13.76
N ASP A 135 2.84 -4.49 13.42
CA ASP A 135 3.81 -5.15 14.32
C ASP A 135 3.20 -6.30 15.14
N GLY A 136 2.29 -7.08 14.54
CA GLY A 136 1.59 -8.18 15.21
C GLY A 136 0.39 -7.75 16.07
N PHE A 137 0.15 -6.44 16.23
CA PHE A 137 -1.00 -5.94 16.98
C PHE A 137 -2.20 -5.70 16.04
N PRO A 138 -3.41 -6.20 16.41
CA PRO A 138 -4.60 -5.97 15.62
C PRO A 138 -5.02 -4.49 15.68
N VAL A 139 -5.34 -3.92 14.52
CA VAL A 139 -5.79 -2.53 14.37
C VAL A 139 -6.93 -2.43 13.35
N GLU A 140 -7.62 -1.29 13.32
CA GLU A 140 -8.59 -0.96 12.28
C GLU A 140 -8.29 0.42 11.71
N VAL A 141 -7.63 0.47 10.54
CA VAL A 141 -7.36 1.73 9.83
C VAL A 141 -7.94 1.67 8.42
N LEU A 142 -8.94 2.52 8.16
CA LEU A 142 -9.72 2.50 6.92
C LEU A 142 -9.24 3.51 5.85
N GLY A 143 -8.27 4.36 6.18
CA GLY A 143 -7.67 5.35 5.26
C GLY A 143 -8.62 6.46 4.77
N ASN A 144 -9.83 6.56 5.33
CA ASN A 144 -10.83 7.59 5.04
C ASN A 144 -10.90 8.72 6.09
N HIS A 145 -10.15 8.58 7.19
CA HIS A 145 -10.02 9.58 8.24
C HIS A 145 -8.55 9.76 8.59
N TYR A 146 -8.21 10.90 9.20
CA TYR A 146 -6.92 11.06 9.85
C TYR A 146 -6.82 10.08 11.02
N THR A 147 -5.72 9.32 11.06
CA THR A 147 -5.47 8.32 12.08
C THR A 147 -4.10 8.59 12.69
N ILE A 148 -4.03 8.56 14.03
CA ILE A 148 -2.78 8.68 14.78
C ILE A 148 -2.45 7.28 15.30
N VAL A 149 -1.26 6.79 14.95
CA VAL A 149 -0.68 5.56 15.50
C VAL A 149 0.50 5.97 16.38
N LEU A 150 0.49 5.55 17.65
CA LEU A 150 1.59 5.79 18.59
C LEU A 150 2.26 4.45 18.87
N VAL A 151 3.54 4.35 18.54
CA VAL A 151 4.39 3.18 18.84
C VAL A 151 5.38 3.60 19.92
N ALA A 152 5.49 2.79 20.97
CA ALA A 152 6.31 3.07 22.15
C ALA A 152 7.77 2.63 21.98
#